data_AF-A0A0M8SE54-F1
#
_entry.id   AF-A0A0M8SE54-F1
#
_cell.length_a   1.000
_cell.length_b   1.000
_cell.length_c   1.000
_cell.angle_alpha   90.00
_cell.angle_beta   90.00
_cell.angle_gamma   90.00
#
_symmetry.space_group_name_H-M   'P 1'
#
loop_
_entity.id
_entity.type
_entity.pdbx_description
1 polymer ?
#
loop_
_entity_poly.entity_id
_entity_poly.type
_entity_poly.pdbx_seq_one_letter_code
_entity_poly.pdbx_strand_id
1 'polypeptide(L)'
;MTGDSWSSAVRLRLGLGRLLALGDVRDGAWITERAAVSVLRAASATLPGLAVTSLRLAPADPESRIEPLVPPPPTALPPGPLRITAELAAVGGHPLPELTATLREALFTAADDRLGLPLSDIDLSVT
;
A
#
# COMPACT_ATOMS: atom_id res chain seq x y z
N MET A 1 -0.76 26.62 -27.06
CA MET A 1 0.09 26.32 -25.89
C MET A 1 -0.59 25.32 -24.94
N THR A 2 -1.15 24.22 -25.49
CA THR A 2 -2.06 23.28 -24.78
C THR A 2 -1.61 21.82 -24.87
N GLY A 3 -0.55 21.51 -25.63
CA GLY A 3 -0.02 20.14 -25.78
C GLY A 3 0.85 19.68 -24.61
N ASP A 4 1.73 20.55 -24.11
CA ASP A 4 2.69 20.19 -23.04
C ASP A 4 2.04 19.98 -21.67
N SER A 5 0.97 20.72 -21.35
CA SER A 5 0.25 20.56 -20.08
C SER A 5 -0.52 19.24 -20.01
N TRP A 6 -1.11 18.80 -21.12
CA TRP A 6 -1.80 17.52 -21.22
C TRP A 6 -0.83 16.34 -21.11
N SER A 7 0.27 16.35 -21.88
CA SER A 7 1.28 15.29 -21.80
C SER A 7 1.98 15.24 -20.44
N SER A 8 2.21 16.39 -19.79
CA SER A 8 2.76 16.44 -18.43
C SER A 8 1.78 15.91 -17.39
N ALA A 9 0.49 16.25 -17.49
CA ALA A 9 -0.56 15.73 -16.61
C ALA A 9 -0.72 14.21 -16.77
N VAL A 10 -0.69 13.68 -18.00
CA VAL A 10 -0.75 12.24 -18.27
C VAL A 10 0.50 11.52 -17.76
N ARG A 11 1.71 12.09 -17.94
CA ARG A 11 2.96 11.51 -17.40
C ARG A 11 2.98 11.53 -15.88
N LEU A 12 2.54 12.63 -15.26
CA LEU A 12 2.35 12.69 -13.82
C LEU A 12 1.34 11.62 -13.38
N ARG A 13 0.19 11.50 -14.06
CA ARG A 13 -0.85 10.50 -13.79
C ARG A 13 -0.33 9.06 -13.88
N LEU A 14 0.41 8.72 -14.93
CA LEU A 14 1.04 7.41 -15.11
C LEU A 14 2.17 7.17 -14.10
N GLY A 15 2.90 8.22 -13.71
CA GLY A 15 3.95 8.14 -12.70
C GLY A 15 3.44 8.02 -11.26
N LEU A 16 2.23 8.50 -10.97
CA LEU A 16 1.59 8.42 -9.65
C LEU A 16 1.05 7.01 -9.34
N GLY A 17 0.77 6.19 -10.37
CA GLY A 17 0.28 4.82 -10.21
C GLY A 17 -1.18 4.75 -9.73
N ARG A 18 -1.50 3.71 -8.96
CA ARG A 18 -2.83 3.49 -8.35
C ARG A 18 -3.03 4.42 -7.15
N LEU A 19 -4.27 4.85 -6.92
CA LEU A 19 -4.66 5.66 -5.77
C LEU A 19 -5.46 4.81 -4.77
N LEU A 20 -5.21 5.02 -3.48
CA LEU A 20 -5.84 4.32 -2.36
C LEU A 20 -6.67 5.32 -1.56
N ALA A 21 -7.89 4.94 -1.19
CA ALA A 21 -8.72 5.73 -0.30
C ALA A 21 -8.09 5.74 1.11
N LEU A 22 -8.00 6.92 1.71
CA LEU A 22 -7.60 7.09 3.10
C LEU A 22 -8.86 7.22 3.96
N GLY A 23 -8.85 6.60 5.15
CA GLY A 23 -9.96 6.71 6.08
C GLY A 23 -11.25 6.07 5.57
N ASP A 24 -12.39 6.66 5.94
CA ASP A 24 -13.71 6.20 5.52
C ASP A 24 -14.04 6.69 4.11
N VAL A 25 -14.97 6.00 3.47
CA VAL A 25 -15.61 6.36 2.19
C VAL A 25 -16.09 7.83 2.15
N ARG A 26 -16.43 8.39 3.32
CA ARG A 26 -16.86 9.79 3.52
C ARG A 26 -15.75 10.83 3.42
N ASP A 27 -14.50 10.45 3.67
CA ASP A 27 -13.39 11.41 3.83
C ASP A 27 -12.88 11.94 2.49
N GLY A 28 -13.07 11.19 1.40
CA GLY A 28 -12.73 11.61 0.05
C GLY A 28 -11.25 11.91 -0.20
N ALA A 29 -10.37 11.46 0.71
CA ALA A 29 -8.93 11.63 0.65
C ALA A 29 -8.25 10.44 -0.03
N TRP A 30 -7.18 10.72 -0.79
CA TRP A 30 -6.48 9.70 -1.59
C TRP A 30 -4.97 9.82 -1.44
N ILE A 31 -4.29 8.68 -1.35
CA ILE A 31 -2.83 8.57 -1.39
C ILE A 31 -2.39 7.75 -2.61
N THR A 32 -1.21 8.03 -3.17
CA THR A 32 -0.63 7.13 -4.16
C THR A 32 -0.15 5.85 -3.49
N GLU A 33 -0.37 4.72 -4.16
CA GLU A 33 0.19 3.43 -3.71
C GLU A 33 1.70 3.54 -3.50
N ARG A 34 2.41 4.26 -4.37
CA ARG A 34 3.85 4.47 -4.24
C ARG A 34 4.23 5.18 -2.93
N ALA A 35 3.48 6.19 -2.51
CA ALA A 35 3.74 6.88 -1.24
C ALA A 35 3.40 5.97 -0.05
N ALA A 36 2.29 5.25 -0.08
CA ALA A 36 1.95 4.26 0.94
C ALA A 36 3.06 3.18 1.07
N VAL A 37 3.47 2.59 -0.05
CA VAL A 37 4.56 1.61 -0.13
C VAL A 37 5.86 2.17 0.44
N SER A 38 6.19 3.45 0.20
CA SER A 38 7.41 4.04 0.77
C SER A 38 7.40 4.11 2.30
N VAL A 39 6.24 4.41 2.90
CA VAL A 39 6.09 4.46 4.36
C VAL A 39 6.18 3.05 4.95
N LEU A 40 5.51 2.08 4.33
CA LEU A 40 5.53 0.67 4.74
C LEU A 40 6.95 0.08 4.64
N ARG A 41 7.65 0.34 3.54
CA ARG A 41 9.05 -0.09 3.37
C ARG A 41 9.97 0.53 4.41
N ALA A 42 9.77 1.80 4.75
CA ALA A 42 10.56 2.44 5.81
C ALA A 42 10.33 1.79 7.18
N ALA A 43 9.09 1.38 7.49
CA ALA A 43 8.80 0.64 8.71
C ALA A 43 9.47 -0.75 8.70
N SER A 44 9.36 -1.50 7.59
CA SER A 44 9.98 -2.82 7.48
C SER A 44 11.51 -2.78 7.53
N ALA A 45 12.15 -1.73 6.99
CA ALA A 45 13.59 -1.58 6.98
C ALA A 45 14.22 -1.41 8.39
N THR A 46 13.40 -1.16 9.41
CA THR A 46 13.85 -1.12 10.81
C THR A 46 14.09 -2.51 11.41
N LEU A 47 13.59 -3.57 10.75
CA LEU A 47 13.68 -4.94 11.24
C LEU A 47 14.94 -5.63 10.73
N PRO A 48 15.85 -6.07 11.62
CA PRO A 48 17.04 -6.81 11.20
C PRO A 48 16.71 -8.24 10.76
N GLY A 49 17.56 -8.82 9.91
CA GLY A 49 17.49 -10.24 9.53
C GLY A 49 16.53 -10.56 8.38
N LEU A 50 15.81 -9.56 7.85
CA LEU A 50 14.86 -9.73 6.76
C LEU A 50 14.89 -8.55 5.79
N ALA A 51 14.91 -8.83 4.49
CA ALA A 51 14.84 -7.82 3.45
C ALA A 51 13.52 -7.95 2.68
N VAL A 52 12.71 -6.88 2.65
CA VAL A 52 11.49 -6.83 1.83
C VAL A 52 11.88 -6.46 0.41
N THR A 53 11.85 -7.42 -0.51
CA THR A 53 12.26 -7.22 -1.91
C THR A 53 11.11 -6.62 -2.72
N SER A 54 9.88 -7.11 -2.54
CA SER A 54 8.69 -6.57 -3.17
C SER A 54 7.57 -6.27 -2.16
N LEU A 55 6.74 -5.26 -2.47
CA LEU A 55 5.57 -4.88 -1.69
C LEU A 55 4.52 -4.29 -2.63
N ARG A 56 3.29 -4.77 -2.50
CA ARG A 56 2.12 -4.36 -3.29
C ARG A 56 0.89 -4.22 -2.39
N LEU A 57 0.01 -3.29 -2.74
CA LEU A 57 -1.30 -3.13 -2.12
C LEU A 57 -2.39 -3.49 -3.12
N ALA A 58 -3.43 -4.18 -2.66
CA ALA A 58 -4.60 -4.52 -3.45
C ALA A 58 -5.87 -4.45 -2.58
N PRO A 59 -7.07 -4.33 -3.15
CA PRO A 59 -8.30 -4.51 -2.39
C PRO A 59 -8.31 -5.92 -1.79
N ALA A 60 -8.69 -6.06 -0.52
CA ALA A 60 -8.80 -7.36 0.12
C ALA A 60 -9.93 -8.20 -0.48
N ASP A 61 -11.02 -7.53 -0.85
CA ASP A 61 -12.13 -8.08 -1.62
C ASP A 61 -12.28 -7.28 -2.93
N PRO A 62 -11.78 -7.79 -4.07
CA PRO A 62 -11.88 -7.11 -5.36
C PRO A 62 -13.31 -6.99 -5.90
N GLU A 63 -14.23 -7.85 -5.44
CA GLU A 63 -15.64 -7.81 -5.84
C GLU A 63 -16.46 -6.82 -5.00
N SER A 64 -15.86 -6.30 -3.92
CA SER A 64 -16.49 -5.30 -3.08
C SER A 64 -16.72 -4.00 -3.84
N ARG A 65 -17.99 -3.62 -3.96
CA ARG A 65 -18.41 -2.36 -4.58
C ARG A 65 -18.88 -1.38 -3.52
N ILE A 66 -17.94 -0.94 -2.69
CA ILE A 66 -18.18 0.22 -1.83
C ILE A 66 -18.10 1.46 -2.73
N GLU A 67 -19.25 2.10 -2.95
CA GLU A 67 -19.31 3.29 -3.79
C GLU A 67 -18.81 4.52 -3.01
N PRO A 68 -17.78 5.22 -3.48
CA PRO A 68 -17.31 6.44 -2.85
C PRO A 68 -18.36 7.55 -2.93
N LEU A 69 -18.52 8.30 -1.84
CA LEU A 69 -19.44 9.45 -1.77
C LEU A 69 -18.99 10.64 -2.62
N VAL A 70 -17.69 10.71 -2.90
CA VAL A 70 -17.10 11.66 -3.84
C VAL A 70 -16.69 10.96 -5.13
N PRO A 71 -16.78 11.61 -6.30
CA PRO A 71 -16.31 11.03 -7.54
C PRO A 71 -14.84 10.59 -7.42
N PRO A 72 -14.53 9.29 -7.62
CA PRO A 72 -13.18 8.80 -7.44
C PRO A 72 -12.28 9.35 -8.57
N PRO A 73 -11.02 9.67 -8.27
CA PRO A 73 -10.07 10.00 -9.32
C PRO A 73 -9.87 8.79 -10.25
N PRO A 74 -9.66 9.00 -11.56
CA PRO A 74 -9.44 7.90 -12.48
C PRO A 74 -8.06 7.29 -12.17
N THR A 75 -8.08 6.02 -11.73
CA THR A 75 -7.01 5.18 -11.12
C THR A 75 -7.16 4.90 -9.61
N ALA A 76 -8.20 5.44 -8.96
CA ALA A 76 -8.58 5.00 -7.62
C ALA A 76 -8.99 3.53 -7.61
N LEU A 77 -8.47 2.80 -6.63
CA LEU A 77 -9.07 1.55 -6.20
C LEU A 77 -10.38 1.84 -5.44
N PRO A 78 -11.34 0.90 -5.45
CA PRO A 78 -12.53 1.00 -4.61
C PRO A 78 -12.12 1.22 -3.14
N PRO A 79 -12.80 2.11 -2.41
CA PRO A 79 -12.63 2.23 -0.97
C PRO A 79 -12.88 0.90 -0.26
N GLY A 80 -12.15 0.66 0.83
CA GLY A 80 -12.34 -0.52 1.65
C GLY A 80 -11.04 -1.17 2.10
N PRO A 81 -11.13 -2.29 2.81
CA PRO A 81 -9.96 -2.99 3.35
C PRO A 81 -8.99 -3.40 2.25
N LEU A 82 -7.70 -3.24 2.51
CA LEU A 82 -6.61 -3.60 1.62
C LEU A 82 -5.85 -4.84 2.13
N ARG A 83 -5.26 -5.55 1.19
CA ARG A 83 -4.29 -6.61 1.41
C ARG A 83 -2.91 -6.14 0.98
N ILE A 84 -1.91 -6.41 1.81
CA ILE A 84 -0.50 -6.32 1.42
C ILE A 84 -0.04 -7.66 0.89
N THR A 85 0.71 -7.66 -0.20
CA THR A 85 1.55 -8.80 -0.61
C THR A 85 3.00 -8.37 -0.59
N ALA A 86 3.87 -9.13 0.07
CA ALA A 86 5.29 -8.85 0.16
C ALA A 86 6.16 -10.10 -0.05
N GLU A 87 7.20 -9.95 -0.86
CA GLU A 87 8.25 -10.95 -1.01
C GLU A 87 9.44 -10.59 -0.12
N LEU A 88 9.97 -11.60 0.55
CA LEU A 88 10.99 -11.47 1.57
C LEU A 88 12.21 -12.30 1.18
N ALA A 89 13.40 -11.73 1.41
CA ALA A 89 14.65 -12.47 1.43
C ALA A 89 15.13 -12.57 2.88
N ALA A 90 15.35 -13.80 3.36
CA ALA A 90 15.89 -14.04 4.69
C ALA A 90 17.39 -13.78 4.71
N VAL A 91 17.83 -12.85 5.55
CA VAL A 91 19.24 -12.44 5.66
C VAL A 91 19.95 -13.20 6.80
N GLY A 92 19.17 -13.90 7.65
CA GLY A 92 19.65 -14.73 8.75
C GLY A 92 19.58 -14.03 10.11
N GLY A 93 19.91 -14.76 11.18
CA GLY A 93 20.00 -14.24 12.55
C GLY A 93 18.83 -14.59 13.48
N HIS A 94 17.64 -14.89 12.94
CA HIS A 94 16.45 -15.28 13.72
C HIS A 94 15.56 -16.29 12.98
N PRO A 95 14.69 -17.04 13.68
CA PRO A 95 13.69 -17.90 13.06
C PRO A 95 12.73 -17.11 12.16
N LEU A 96 12.46 -17.62 10.95
CA LEU A 96 11.55 -16.98 10.00
C LEU A 96 10.13 -16.71 10.54
N PRO A 97 9.50 -17.61 11.33
CA PRO A 97 8.17 -17.33 11.91
C PRO A 97 8.15 -16.10 12.82
N GLU A 98 9.21 -15.88 13.61
CA GLU A 98 9.31 -14.71 14.49
C GLU A 98 9.50 -13.43 13.66
N LEU A 99 10.41 -13.45 12.69
CA LEU A 99 10.65 -12.32 11.79
C LEU A 99 9.40 -11.92 11.01
N THR A 100 8.63 -12.90 10.50
CA THR A 100 7.40 -12.64 9.77
C THR A 100 6.27 -12.14 10.66
N ALA A 101 6.19 -12.58 11.92
CA ALA A 101 5.24 -12.04 12.89
C ALA A 101 5.54 -10.57 13.22
N THR A 102 6.80 -10.25 13.52
CA THR A 102 7.23 -8.87 13.78
C THR A 102 7.04 -7.97 12.55
N LEU A 103 7.29 -8.49 11.35
CA LEU A 103 7.02 -7.75 10.11
C LEU A 103 5.54 -7.46 9.94
N ARG A 104 4.65 -8.42 10.20
CA ARG A 104 3.19 -8.22 10.12
C ARG A 104 2.76 -7.11 11.06
N GLU A 105 3.20 -7.17 12.31
CA GLU A 105 2.90 -6.15 13.33
C GLU A 105 3.37 -4.76 12.87
N ALA A 106 4.64 -4.63 12.46
CA ALA A 106 5.19 -3.36 12.01
C ALA A 106 4.45 -2.78 10.80
N LEU A 107 4.02 -3.62 9.86
CA LEU A 107 3.24 -3.19 8.70
C LEU A 107 1.82 -2.75 9.07
N PHE A 108 1.14 -3.49 9.95
CA PHE A 108 -0.19 -3.12 10.46
C PHE A 108 -0.12 -1.80 11.22
N THR A 109 0.81 -1.66 12.17
CA THR A 109 1.01 -0.43 12.95
C THR A 109 1.33 0.74 12.03
N ALA A 110 2.23 0.59 11.05
CA ALA A 110 2.56 1.68 10.15
C ALA A 110 1.38 2.09 9.25
N ALA A 111 0.54 1.14 8.84
CA ALA A 111 -0.65 1.44 8.04
C ALA A 111 -1.72 2.16 8.84
N ASP A 112 -1.95 1.75 10.09
CA ASP A 112 -2.93 2.38 10.97
C ASP A 112 -2.44 3.76 11.46
N ASP A 113 -1.32 3.78 12.19
CA ASP A 113 -0.84 4.99 12.90
C ASP A 113 -0.37 6.10 11.95
N ARG A 114 0.22 5.74 10.80
CA ARG A 114 0.88 6.72 9.92
C ARG A 114 0.10 7.04 8.66
N LEU A 115 -0.77 6.13 8.23
CA LEU A 115 -1.49 6.27 6.96
C LEU A 115 -3.01 6.28 7.12
N GLY A 116 -3.56 5.71 8.20
CA GLY A 116 -5.01 5.50 8.34
C GLY A 116 -5.58 4.59 7.23
N LEU A 117 -4.79 3.62 6.77
CA LEU A 117 -5.21 2.66 5.75
C LEU A 117 -5.83 1.42 6.42
N PRO A 118 -7.07 1.05 6.08
CA PRO A 118 -7.67 -0.17 6.60
C PRO A 118 -7.01 -1.38 5.95
N LEU A 119 -6.14 -2.08 6.68
CA LEU A 119 -5.59 -3.36 6.25
C LEU A 119 -6.39 -4.51 6.86
N SER A 120 -6.71 -5.53 6.06
CA SER A 120 -7.30 -6.78 6.58
C SER A 120 -6.31 -7.93 6.63
N ASP A 121 -5.42 -8.01 5.64
CA ASP A 121 -4.55 -9.16 5.43
C ASP A 121 -3.16 -8.75 4.98
N ILE A 122 -2.19 -9.59 5.32
CA ILE A 122 -0.82 -9.52 4.80
C ILE A 122 -0.47 -10.91 4.27
N ASP A 123 -0.09 -10.99 3.00
CA ASP A 123 0.43 -12.19 2.37
C ASP A 123 1.95 -12.07 2.23
N LEU A 124 2.67 -13.03 2.79
CA LEU A 124 4.13 -13.03 2.85
C LEU A 124 4.66 -14.28 2.16
N SER A 125 5.48 -14.07 1.13
CA SER A 125 6.23 -15.13 0.46
C SER A 125 7.72 -14.94 0.67
N VAL A 126 8.45 -16.04 0.77
CA VAL A 126 9.92 -16.01 0.86
C VAL A 126 10.49 -16.49 -0.47
N THR A 127 11.42 -15.72 -1.02
CA THR A 127 12.14 -16.02 -2.27
C THR A 127 13.63 -16.17 -2.01
#